data_AF-A0A562R1X5-F1
#
_entry.id   AF-A0A562R1X5-F1
#
_cell.length_a   1.000
_cell.length_b   1.000
_cell.length_c   1.000
_cell.angle_alpha   90.00
_cell.angle_beta   90.00
_cell.angle_gamma   90.00
#
_symmetry.space_group_name_H-M   'P 1'
#
loop_
_entity.id
_entity.type
_entity.pdbx_description
1 polymer ?
#
loop_
_entity_poly.entity_id
_entity_poly.type
_entity_poly.pdbx_seq_one_letter_code
_entity_poly.pdbx_strand_id
1 'polypeptide(L)'
;MKRDQRQRGTAAIEMVIVLLFAFVLLNGLVLFGRLTWHLTALQKSVDSTVRIVSALPVERLSGTGAAASMRLFGDASVRAALRSAGTDLEPPPETITVKCNDNACFTLAVNKVDVTAALIFEDTLFGDPDGYLTGGILEIVLSSSLNYVP
;
A
#
# COMPACT_ATOMS: atom_id res chain seq x y z
N MET A 1 -35.90 28.90 -42.83
CA MET A 1 -34.66 28.63 -42.06
C MET A 1 -34.98 28.34 -40.59
N LYS A 2 -35.52 27.15 -40.27
CA LYS A 2 -35.85 26.76 -38.87
C LYS A 2 -35.24 25.41 -38.44
N ARG A 3 -34.49 24.74 -39.34
CA ARG A 3 -33.87 23.44 -39.10
C ARG A 3 -32.52 23.53 -38.38
N ASP A 4 -31.74 24.58 -38.64
CA ASP A 4 -30.38 24.74 -38.07
C ASP A 4 -30.37 24.92 -36.54
N GLN A 5 -31.42 25.49 -35.95
CA GLN A 5 -31.49 25.66 -34.48
C GLN A 5 -31.71 24.34 -33.73
N ARG A 6 -32.42 23.37 -34.31
CA ARG A 6 -32.63 22.06 -33.66
C ARG A 6 -31.37 21.19 -33.68
N GLN A 7 -30.58 21.27 -34.76
CA GLN A 7 -29.33 20.51 -34.87
C GLN A 7 -28.26 20.99 -33.88
N ARG A 8 -28.22 22.28 -33.56
CA ARG A 8 -27.31 22.84 -32.54
C ARG A 8 -27.60 22.34 -31.12
N GLY A 9 -28.87 22.07 -30.80
CA GLY A 9 -29.27 21.55 -29.49
C GLY A 9 -28.84 20.10 -29.26
N THR A 10 -28.95 19.25 -30.28
CA THR A 10 -28.55 17.84 -30.18
C THR A 10 -27.03 17.68 -30.01
N ALA A 11 -26.24 18.47 -30.74
CA ALA A 11 -24.78 18.46 -30.61
C ALA A 11 -24.30 18.87 -29.21
N ALA A 12 -25.01 19.79 -28.54
CA ALA A 12 -24.67 20.18 -27.17
C ALA A 12 -24.93 19.05 -26.16
N ILE A 13 -26.02 18.30 -26.33
CA ILE A 13 -26.36 17.16 -25.46
C ILE A 13 -25.33 16.03 -25.61
N GLU A 14 -24.94 15.71 -26.86
CA GLU A 14 -23.91 14.71 -27.12
C GLU A 14 -22.57 15.11 -26.49
N MET A 15 -22.18 16.39 -26.56
CA MET A 15 -20.97 16.88 -25.92
C MET A 15 -21.00 16.72 -24.39
N VAL A 16 -22.13 17.03 -23.75
CA VAL A 16 -22.29 16.87 -22.29
C VAL A 16 -22.13 15.41 -21.88
N ILE A 17 -22.70 14.47 -22.64
CA ILE A 17 -22.57 13.03 -22.34
C ILE A 17 -21.10 12.59 -22.44
N VAL A 18 -20.39 13.02 -23.48
CA VAL A 18 -18.95 12.72 -23.63
C VAL A 18 -18.14 13.32 -22.47
N LEU A 19 -18.48 14.53 -22.03
CA LEU A 19 -17.76 15.21 -20.95
C LEU A 19 -17.99 14.52 -19.60
N LEU A 20 -19.21 14.07 -19.32
CA LEU A 20 -19.53 13.26 -18.14
C LEU A 20 -18.76 11.92 -18.16
N PHE A 21 -18.74 11.25 -19.30
CA PHE A 21 -18.01 10.00 -19.44
C PHE A 21 -16.49 10.19 -19.28
N ALA A 22 -15.94 11.25 -19.88
CA ALA A 22 -14.53 11.61 -19.73
C ALA A 22 -14.18 11.94 -18.27
N PHE A 23 -15.07 12.61 -17.54
CA PHE A 23 -14.88 12.88 -16.11
C PHE A 23 -14.81 11.59 -15.30
N VAL A 24 -15.74 10.65 -15.51
CA VAL A 24 -15.70 9.34 -14.83
C VAL A 24 -14.42 8.57 -15.14
N LEU A 25 -14.00 8.53 -16.41
CA LEU A 25 -12.75 7.88 -16.81
C LEU A 25 -11.52 8.53 -16.19
N LEU A 26 -11.48 9.86 -16.15
CA LEU A 26 -10.35 10.60 -15.58
C LEU A 26 -10.23 10.33 -14.07
N ASN A 27 -11.33 10.34 -13.34
CA ASN A 27 -11.32 9.96 -11.92
C ASN A 27 -10.88 8.51 -11.72
N GLY A 28 -11.35 7.58 -12.54
CA GLY A 28 -10.92 6.18 -12.50
C GLY A 28 -9.42 6.00 -12.73
N LEU A 29 -8.85 6.72 -13.70
CA LEU A 29 -7.41 6.69 -13.99
C LEU A 29 -6.58 7.27 -12.84
N VAL A 30 -7.03 8.38 -12.24
CA VAL A 30 -6.35 9.00 -11.09
C VAL A 30 -6.36 8.06 -9.89
N LEU A 31 -7.50 7.43 -9.60
CA LEU A 31 -7.61 6.46 -8.50
C LEU A 31 -6.67 5.27 -8.72
N PHE A 32 -6.68 4.69 -9.91
CA PHE A 32 -5.81 3.56 -10.25
C PHE A 32 -4.32 3.94 -10.18
N GLY A 33 -3.97 5.15 -10.63
CA GLY A 33 -2.61 5.68 -10.52
C GLY A 33 -2.16 5.82 -9.06
N ARG A 34 -3.02 6.32 -8.18
CA ARG A 34 -2.72 6.44 -6.75
C ARG A 34 -2.59 5.07 -6.08
N LEU A 35 -3.49 4.14 -6.38
CA LEU A 35 -3.43 2.77 -5.84
C LEU A 35 -2.13 2.06 -6.25
N THR A 36 -1.78 2.13 -7.55
CA THR A 36 -0.53 1.51 -8.06
C THR A 36 0.72 2.17 -7.48
N TRP A 37 0.70 3.48 -7.24
CA TRP A 37 1.77 4.17 -6.53
C TRP A 37 1.97 3.65 -5.11
N HIS A 38 0.90 3.54 -4.30
CA HIS A 38 1.00 3.00 -2.94
C HIS A 38 1.45 1.54 -2.91
N LEU A 39 0.94 0.72 -3.82
CA LEU A 39 1.32 -0.68 -3.96
C LEU A 39 2.81 -0.85 -4.23
N THR A 40 3.33 -0.11 -5.20
CA THR A 40 4.76 -0.19 -5.57
C THR A 40 5.67 0.37 -4.48
N ALA A 41 5.25 1.44 -3.81
CA ALA A 41 5.96 1.98 -2.65
C ALA A 41 6.01 0.96 -1.49
N LEU A 42 4.89 0.32 -1.18
CA LEU A 42 4.83 -0.72 -0.15
C LEU A 42 5.72 -1.91 -0.50
N GLN A 43 5.60 -2.44 -1.71
CA GLN A 43 6.40 -3.58 -2.17
C GLN A 43 7.91 -3.29 -2.05
N LYS A 44 8.34 -2.10 -2.48
CA LYS A 44 9.74 -1.68 -2.38
C LYS A 44 10.19 -1.48 -0.94
N SER A 45 9.33 -0.94 -0.07
CA SER A 45 9.63 -0.74 1.35
C SER A 45 9.83 -2.08 2.08
N VAL A 46 8.95 -3.06 1.83
CA VAL A 46 9.03 -4.39 2.43
C VAL A 46 10.29 -5.10 1.93
N ASP A 47 10.54 -5.09 0.62
CA ASP A 47 11.73 -5.73 0.04
C ASP A 47 13.05 -5.14 0.57
N SER A 48 13.13 -3.80 0.63
CA SER A 48 14.29 -3.13 1.23
C SER A 48 14.45 -3.48 2.71
N THR A 49 13.34 -3.58 3.45
CA THR A 49 13.38 -3.92 4.88
C THR A 49 13.85 -5.35 5.08
N VAL A 50 13.33 -6.33 4.32
CA VAL A 50 13.80 -7.72 4.39
C VAL A 50 15.31 -7.78 4.12
N ARG A 51 15.80 -7.09 3.08
CA ARG A 51 17.22 -7.08 2.75
C ARG A 51 18.09 -6.51 3.87
N ILE A 52 17.62 -5.45 4.54
CA ILE A 52 18.34 -4.88 5.68
C ILE A 52 18.33 -5.88 6.84
N VAL A 53 17.17 -6.45 7.19
CA VAL A 53 17.01 -7.42 8.27
C VAL A 53 17.84 -8.69 8.03
N SER A 54 17.91 -9.17 6.79
CA SER A 54 18.73 -10.33 6.44
C SER A 54 20.24 -10.07 6.51
N ALA A 55 20.67 -8.81 6.52
CA ALA A 55 22.07 -8.43 6.67
C ALA A 55 22.45 -8.06 8.12
N LEU A 56 21.49 -8.10 9.06
CA LEU A 56 21.79 -7.90 10.47
C LEU A 56 22.50 -9.13 11.04
N PRO A 57 23.41 -8.92 12.00
CA PRO A 57 24.17 -10.02 12.59
C PRO A 57 23.26 -10.85 13.51
N VAL A 58 23.54 -12.16 13.62
CA VAL A 58 22.66 -13.12 14.31
C VAL A 58 22.40 -12.73 15.76
N GLU A 59 23.34 -12.06 16.43
CA GLU A 59 23.20 -11.60 17.83
C GLU A 59 22.12 -10.52 17.99
N ARG A 60 21.73 -9.83 16.90
CA ARG A 60 20.61 -8.89 16.90
C ARG A 60 19.27 -9.57 16.64
N LEU A 61 19.30 -10.69 15.91
CA LEU A 61 18.12 -11.47 15.53
C LEU A 61 17.77 -12.55 16.56
N SER A 62 18.74 -12.97 17.35
CA SER A 62 18.61 -13.98 18.40
C SER A 62 18.89 -13.35 19.76
N GLY A 63 17.94 -13.48 20.69
CA GLY A 63 18.05 -12.91 22.02
C GLY A 63 16.71 -12.64 22.68
N THR A 64 16.72 -12.52 24.00
CA THR A 64 15.55 -12.13 24.79
C THR A 64 15.13 -10.71 24.42
N GLY A 65 14.01 -10.55 23.71
CA GLY A 65 13.53 -9.25 23.23
C GLY A 65 13.83 -8.96 21.75
N ALA A 66 14.58 -9.83 21.07
CA ALA A 66 14.88 -9.67 19.64
C ALA A 66 13.61 -9.57 18.79
N ALA A 67 12.58 -10.38 19.10
CA ALA A 67 11.28 -10.31 18.44
C ALA A 67 10.61 -8.94 18.55
N ALA A 68 10.61 -8.34 19.75
CA ALA A 68 10.02 -7.03 19.97
C ALA A 68 10.83 -5.92 19.29
N SER A 69 12.16 -5.98 19.37
CA SER A 69 13.02 -5.02 18.68
C SER A 69 12.92 -5.12 17.16
N MET A 70 12.80 -6.33 16.61
CA MET A 70 12.66 -6.54 15.17
C MET A 70 11.30 -6.09 14.66
N ARG A 71 10.23 -6.27 15.45
CA ARG A 71 8.92 -5.69 15.13
C ARG A 71 8.99 -4.15 15.08
N LEU A 72 9.57 -3.51 16.09
CA LEU A 72 9.73 -2.05 16.11
C LEU A 72 10.62 -1.54 14.98
N PHE A 73 11.71 -2.26 14.69
CA PHE A 73 12.61 -1.93 13.59
C PHE A 73 11.93 -2.07 12.22
N GLY A 74 11.18 -3.15 12.00
CA GLY A 74 10.41 -3.37 10.78
C GLY A 74 9.36 -2.28 10.58
N ASP A 75 8.62 -1.94 11.64
CA ASP A 75 7.64 -0.85 11.62
C ASP A 75 8.29 0.49 11.25
N ALA A 76 9.36 0.87 11.95
CA ALA A 76 10.08 2.12 11.68
C ALA A 76 10.67 2.16 10.26
N SER A 77 11.22 1.05 9.78
CA SER A 77 11.85 0.96 8.45
C SER A 77 10.82 1.08 7.32
N VAL A 78 9.73 0.32 7.40
CA VAL A 78 8.65 0.35 6.40
C VAL A 78 8.00 1.74 6.38
N ARG A 79 7.70 2.33 7.55
CA ARG A 79 7.14 3.69 7.63
C ARG A 79 8.09 4.75 7.11
N ALA A 80 9.37 4.69 7.46
CA ALA A 80 10.37 5.62 6.94
C ALA A 80 10.48 5.52 5.41
N ALA A 81 10.47 4.30 4.87
CA ALA A 81 10.50 4.07 3.43
C ALA A 81 9.24 4.60 2.72
N LEU A 82 8.05 4.33 3.26
CA LEU A 82 6.79 4.85 2.75
C LEU A 82 6.74 6.39 2.76
N ARG A 83 7.12 7.03 3.87
CA ARG A 83 7.21 8.49 3.94
C ARG A 83 8.21 9.05 2.94
N SER A 84 9.35 8.38 2.74
CA SER A 84 10.36 8.79 1.75
C SER A 84 9.86 8.64 0.31
N ALA A 85 8.93 7.70 0.07
CA ALA A 85 8.23 7.54 -1.20
C ALA A 85 7.09 8.55 -1.38
N GLY A 86 6.87 9.44 -0.40
CA GLY A 86 5.83 10.48 -0.47
C GLY A 86 4.41 9.91 -0.37
N THR A 87 4.23 8.72 0.19
CA THR A 87 2.88 8.19 0.43
C THR A 87 2.23 8.93 1.58
N ASP A 88 0.98 9.34 1.39
CA ASP A 88 0.12 9.93 2.42
C ASP A 88 -0.60 8.89 3.28
N LEU A 89 -0.54 7.61 2.90
CA LEU A 89 -1.01 6.49 3.70
C LEU A 89 0.10 5.97 4.63
N GLU A 90 -0.28 5.74 5.89
CA GLU A 90 0.61 5.16 6.89
C GLU A 90 0.01 3.83 7.40
N PRO A 91 0.80 2.73 7.41
CA PRO A 91 0.31 1.43 7.83
C PRO A 91 0.02 1.40 9.33
N PRO A 92 -1.07 0.73 9.76
CA PRO A 92 -1.35 0.53 11.18
C PRO A 92 -0.20 -0.23 11.87
N PRO A 93 0.10 0.06 13.15
CA PRO A 93 1.23 -0.54 13.88
C PRO A 93 1.12 -2.07 14.08
N GLU A 94 -0.04 -2.65 13.81
CA GLU A 94 -0.30 -4.08 13.97
C GLU A 94 -0.16 -4.86 12.66
N THR A 95 -0.10 -4.19 11.52
CA THR A 95 -0.04 -4.86 10.21
C THR A 95 1.37 -5.19 9.77
N ILE A 96 2.40 -4.60 10.41
CA ILE A 96 3.80 -4.85 10.11
C ILE A 96 4.37 -5.91 11.05
N THR A 97 4.81 -7.03 10.49
CA THR A 97 5.38 -8.15 11.23
C THR A 97 6.68 -8.61 10.58
N VAL A 98 7.70 -8.86 11.40
CA VAL A 98 8.96 -9.47 10.99
C VAL A 98 9.04 -10.86 11.62
N LYS A 99 9.30 -11.87 10.79
CA LYS A 99 9.46 -13.27 11.18
C LYS A 99 10.82 -13.79 10.76
N CYS A 100 11.36 -14.72 11.55
CA CYS A 100 12.56 -15.48 11.30
C CYS A 100 12.17 -16.97 11.29
N ASN A 101 12.45 -17.68 10.20
CA ASN A 101 12.04 -19.09 10.00
C ASN A 101 10.55 -19.34 10.30
N ASP A 102 9.67 -18.50 9.74
CA ASP A 102 8.22 -18.52 9.94
C ASP A 102 7.74 -18.25 11.39
N ASN A 103 8.66 -17.99 12.33
CA ASN A 103 8.39 -17.70 13.74
C ASN A 103 8.89 -16.30 14.13
N ALA A 104 8.64 -15.89 15.38
CA ALA A 104 9.25 -14.66 15.88
C ALA A 104 10.79 -14.82 15.98
N CYS A 105 11.52 -13.72 15.80
CA CYS A 105 12.99 -13.71 15.87
C CYS A 105 13.46 -13.90 17.31
N PHE A 106 13.71 -15.15 17.71
CA PHE A 106 14.33 -15.51 18.99
C PHE A 106 15.18 -16.80 18.89
N THR A 107 15.21 -17.45 17.73
CA THR A 107 15.93 -18.71 17.52
C THR A 107 17.39 -18.45 17.18
N LEU A 108 18.29 -19.32 17.66
CA LEU A 108 19.75 -19.21 17.47
C LEU A 108 20.21 -19.48 16.03
N ALA A 109 19.41 -20.15 15.22
CA ALA A 109 19.65 -20.34 13.79
C ALA A 109 18.58 -19.59 13.01
N VAL A 110 18.97 -18.60 12.21
CA VAL A 110 18.08 -17.87 11.29
C VAL A 110 18.51 -18.23 9.88
N ASN A 111 17.62 -18.83 9.10
CA ASN A 111 17.86 -19.24 7.72
C ASN A 111 17.00 -18.43 6.74
N LYS A 112 15.87 -17.90 7.20
CA LYS A 112 14.89 -17.16 6.41
C LYS A 112 14.35 -15.99 7.23
N VAL A 113 14.24 -14.83 6.59
CA VAL A 113 13.61 -13.63 7.14
C VAL A 113 12.41 -13.30 6.28
N ASP A 114 11.24 -13.14 6.91
CA ASP A 114 10.01 -12.71 6.27
C ASP A 114 9.56 -11.38 6.88
N VAL A 115 9.24 -10.41 6.03
CA VAL A 115 8.60 -9.17 6.45
C VAL A 115 7.26 -9.09 5.76
N THR A 116 6.21 -8.93 6.56
CA THR A 116 4.85 -8.72 6.10
C THR A 116 4.42 -7.32 6.52
N ALA A 117 3.80 -6.58 5.63
CA ALA A 117 3.18 -5.29 5.91
C ALA A 117 1.82 -5.22 5.21
N ALA A 118 0.84 -4.59 5.86
CA ALA A 118 -0.43 -4.27 5.22
C ALA A 118 -0.71 -2.77 5.22
N LEU A 119 -1.25 -2.29 4.10
CA LEU A 119 -1.82 -0.96 3.96
C LEU A 119 -3.33 -1.06 3.86
N ILE A 120 -4.00 -0.14 4.53
CA ILE A 120 -5.45 0.01 4.46
C ILE A 120 -5.71 1.22 3.57
N PHE A 121 -6.36 0.99 2.43
CA PHE A 121 -6.75 2.05 1.51
C PHE A 121 -8.22 2.37 1.71
N GLU A 122 -8.49 3.57 2.23
CA GLU A 122 -9.82 4.16 2.33
C GLU A 122 -9.96 5.19 1.20
N ASP A 123 -10.87 4.93 0.26
CA ASP A 123 -11.16 5.89 -0.80
C ASP A 123 -12.35 6.76 -0.42
N THR A 124 -12.17 8.07 -0.42
CA THR A 124 -13.24 9.06 -0.20
C THR A 124 -13.98 9.43 -1.49
N LEU A 125 -13.47 9.07 -2.68
CA LEU A 125 -14.15 9.35 -3.96
C LEU A 125 -15.35 8.43 -4.21
N PHE A 126 -15.30 7.19 -3.72
CA PHE A 126 -16.42 6.25 -3.71
C PHE A 126 -16.88 5.91 -2.28
N GLY A 127 -16.20 6.45 -1.27
CA GLY A 127 -16.57 6.36 0.14
C GLY A 127 -17.69 7.34 0.46
N ASP A 128 -18.74 6.83 1.09
CA ASP A 128 -19.89 7.59 1.53
C ASP A 128 -19.47 8.64 2.58
N PRO A 129 -19.75 9.94 2.40
CA PRO A 129 -19.44 10.97 3.39
C PRO A 129 -20.19 10.76 4.72
N ASP A 130 -21.29 10.00 4.72
CA ASP A 130 -22.14 9.75 5.89
C ASP A 130 -21.95 8.35 6.51
N GLY A 131 -21.03 7.52 5.99
CA GLY A 131 -20.64 6.24 6.59
C GLY A 131 -21.70 5.13 6.58
N TYR A 132 -22.77 5.25 5.80
CA TYR A 132 -23.86 4.25 5.74
C TYR A 132 -23.64 3.18 4.69
N LEU A 133 -22.92 3.50 3.61
CA LEU A 133 -22.37 2.51 2.70
C LEU A 133 -20.89 2.38 3.05
N THR A 134 -20.52 1.20 3.58
CA THR A 134 -19.12 0.84 3.83
C THR A 134 -18.30 1.12 2.57
N GLY A 135 -17.61 2.27 2.54
CA GLY A 135 -16.57 2.53 1.56
C GLY A 135 -15.67 1.31 1.58
N GLY A 136 -15.44 0.71 0.40
CA GLY A 136 -14.73 -0.55 0.32
C GLY A 136 -13.33 -0.39 0.89
N ILE A 137 -13.13 -0.82 2.13
CA ILE A 137 -11.81 -0.86 2.75
C ILE A 137 -11.03 -1.91 1.97
N LEU A 138 -10.04 -1.46 1.22
CA LEU A 138 -9.13 -2.36 0.52
C LEU A 138 -7.91 -2.56 1.42
N GLU A 139 -7.85 -3.70 2.10
CA GLU A 139 -6.65 -4.14 2.79
C GLU A 139 -5.71 -4.81 1.78
N ILE A 140 -4.51 -4.26 1.66
CA ILE A 140 -3.46 -4.78 0.80
C ILE A 140 -2.37 -5.34 1.70
N VAL A 141 -2.24 -6.66 1.71
CA VAL A 141 -1.18 -7.37 2.45
C VAL A 141 -0.07 -7.76 1.49
N LEU A 142 1.16 -7.34 1.78
CA LEU A 142 2.36 -7.77 1.07
C LEU A 142 3.31 -8.47 2.01
N SER A 143 3.89 -9.57 1.54
CA SER A 143 4.93 -10.31 2.26
C SER A 143 6.10 -10.54 1.33
N SER A 144 7.31 -10.24 1.79
CA SER A 144 8.55 -10.62 1.12
C SER A 144 9.40 -11.48 2.04
N SER A 145 10.15 -12.39 1.43
CA SER A 145 10.95 -13.40 2.10
C SER A 145 12.33 -13.47 1.48
N LEU A 146 13.39 -13.48 2.28
CA LEU A 146 14.75 -13.67 1.79
C LEU A 146 15.50 -14.66 2.66
N ASN A 147 16.38 -15.44 2.03
CA ASN A 147 17.28 -16.32 2.77
C ASN A 147 18.30 -15.46 3.54
N TYR A 148 18.52 -15.83 4.79
CA TYR A 148 19.53 -15.22 5.63
C TYR A 148 20.91 -15.64 5.14
N VAL A 149 21.80 -14.66 4.97
CA VAL A 149 23.21 -14.90 4.62
C VAL A 149 24.03 -14.40 5.80
N PRO A 150 24.78 -15.28 6.50
CA PRO A 150 25.57 -14.92 7.66
C PRO A 150 26.77 -14.04 7.31
#